data_AF-A0A939PHR3-F1
#
_entry.id   AF-A0A939PHR3-F1
#
_cell.length_a   1.000
_cell.length_b   1.000
_cell.length_c   1.000
_cell.angle_alpha   90.00
_cell.angle_beta   90.00
_cell.angle_gamma   90.00
#
_symmetry.space_group_name_H-M   'P 1'
#
loop_
_entity.id
_entity.type
_entity.pdbx_description
1 polymer ?
#
loop_
_entity_poly.entity_id
_entity_poly.type
_entity_poly.pdbx_seq_one_letter_code
_entity_poly.pdbx_strand_id
1 'polypeptide(L)'
;MALLRTAGIALAATGLAHFAAPKAFEPISKLAFPNDTDAWIKRNGATELALGVALAVDKTRKAGLVGTAVYTAWLGARAAANRKSS
;
A
#
# COMPACT_ATOMS: atom_id res chain seq x y z
N MET A 1 10.36 -1.16 19.40
CA MET A 1 10.85 -2.00 18.26
C MET A 1 9.82 -3.00 17.76
N ALA A 2 9.19 -3.82 18.62
CA ALA A 2 8.25 -4.87 18.20
C ALA A 2 7.06 -4.34 17.37
N LEU A 3 6.46 -3.21 17.76
CA LEU A 3 5.30 -2.63 17.07
C LEU A 3 5.57 -2.34 15.59
N LEU A 4 6.69 -1.69 15.26
CA LEU A 4 7.04 -1.37 13.87
C LEU A 4 7.35 -2.63 13.06
N ARG A 5 7.89 -3.67 13.69
CA ARG A 5 8.10 -4.96 13.04
C ARG A 5 6.77 -5.64 12.73
N THR A 6 5.84 -5.69 13.68
CA THR A 6 4.50 -6.22 13.48
C THR A 6 3.74 -5.44 12.40
N ALA A 7 3.82 -4.11 12.43
CA ALA A 7 3.23 -3.26 11.40
C ALA A 7 3.82 -3.53 10.02
N GLY A 8 5.14 -3.68 9.92
CA GLY A 8 5.81 -4.06 8.66
C GLY A 8 5.36 -5.41 8.14
N ILE A 9 5.24 -6.42 9.00
CA ILE A 9 4.73 -7.75 8.64
C ILE A 9 3.28 -7.68 8.16
N ALA A 10 2.42 -6.95 8.88
CA ALA A 10 1.03 -6.77 8.49
C ALA A 10 0.91 -6.08 7.12
N LEU A 11 1.68 -5.01 6.89
CA LEU A 11 1.72 -4.32 5.60
C LEU A 11 2.22 -5.24 4.47
N ALA A 12 3.25 -6.05 4.73
CA ALA A 12 3.76 -7.01 3.76
C ALA A 12 2.72 -8.08 3.41
N ALA A 13 1.99 -8.57 4.41
CA ALA A 13 0.90 -9.52 4.21
C ALA A 13 -0.25 -8.91 3.39
N THR A 14 -0.61 -7.64 3.65
CA THR A 14 -1.58 -6.90 2.81
C THR A 14 -1.09 -6.79 1.36
N GLY A 15 0.20 -6.50 1.16
CA GLY A 15 0.80 -6.47 -0.16
C GLY A 15 0.67 -7.79 -0.92
N LEU A 16 0.91 -8.92 -0.25
CA LEU A 16 0.69 -10.26 -0.82
C LEU A 16 -0.79 -10.55 -1.11
N ALA A 17 -1.69 -10.09 -0.23
CA ALA A 17 -3.12 -10.29 -0.39
C ALA A 17 -3.68 -9.65 -1.67
N HIS A 18 -3.11 -8.54 -2.14
CA HIS A 18 -3.47 -7.93 -3.42
C HIS A 18 -3.25 -8.88 -4.62
N PHE A 19 -2.27 -9.78 -4.55
CA PHE A 19 -2.00 -10.78 -5.59
C PHE A 19 -2.83 -12.04 -5.41
N ALA A 20 -3.03 -12.47 -4.16
CA ALA A 20 -3.79 -13.68 -3.84
C ALA A 20 -5.31 -13.50 -4.05
N ALA A 21 -5.84 -12.33 -3.69
CA ALA A 21 -7.27 -12.04 -3.74
C ALA A 21 -7.55 -10.62 -4.28
N PRO A 22 -7.14 -10.29 -5.52
CA PRO A 22 -7.24 -8.93 -6.06
C PRO A 22 -8.67 -8.38 -6.03
N LYS A 23 -9.68 -9.23 -6.25
CA LYS A 23 -11.09 -8.82 -6.29
C LYS A 23 -11.61 -8.30 -4.94
N ALA A 24 -11.01 -8.68 -3.82
CA ALA A 24 -11.36 -8.14 -2.51
C ALA A 24 -10.98 -6.65 -2.35
N PHE A 25 -10.00 -6.18 -3.12
CA PHE A 25 -9.48 -4.81 -3.07
C PHE A 25 -10.11 -3.90 -4.14
N GLU A 26 -10.86 -4.45 -5.09
CA GLU A 26 -11.42 -3.71 -6.22
C GLU A 26 -12.34 -2.55 -5.80
N PRO A 27 -13.30 -2.72 -4.88
CA PRO A 27 -14.22 -1.63 -4.51
C PRO A 27 -13.51 -0.41 -3.93
N ILE A 28 -12.54 -0.63 -3.04
CA ILE A 28 -11.78 0.47 -2.42
C ILE A 28 -10.74 1.07 -3.38
N SER A 29 -10.13 0.24 -4.23
CA SER A 29 -9.14 0.69 -5.20
C SER A 29 -9.76 1.57 -6.28
N LYS A 30 -11.01 1.33 -6.70
CA LYS A 30 -11.72 2.16 -7.67
C LYS A 30 -11.86 3.63 -7.23
N LEU A 31 -11.92 3.89 -5.92
CA LEU A 31 -12.01 5.25 -5.39
C LEU A 31 -10.76 6.10 -5.71
N ALA A 32 -9.58 5.47 -5.76
CA ALA A 32 -8.31 6.13 -6.07
C ALA A 32 -7.82 5.88 -7.50
N PHE A 33 -8.29 4.81 -8.14
CA PHE A 33 -7.87 4.34 -9.45
C PHE A 33 -9.08 3.85 -10.24
N PRO A 34 -9.95 4.75 -10.73
CA PRO A 34 -11.15 4.38 -11.49
C PRO A 34 -10.81 3.75 -12.85
N ASN A 35 -9.63 4.08 -13.40
CA ASN A 35 -9.08 3.51 -14.63
C ASN A 35 -7.94 2.54 -14.28
N ASP A 36 -7.88 1.41 -15.00
CA ASP A 36 -6.88 0.35 -14.80
C ASP A 36 -6.79 -0.19 -13.36
N THR A 37 -7.92 -0.29 -12.65
CA THR A 37 -7.97 -0.69 -11.24
C THR A 37 -7.22 -2.01 -10.98
N ASP A 38 -7.43 -3.03 -11.83
CA ASP A 38 -6.78 -4.34 -11.68
C ASP A 38 -5.24 -4.27 -11.75
N ALA A 39 -4.70 -3.36 -12.57
CA ALA A 39 -3.26 -3.13 -12.63
C ALA A 39 -2.76 -2.38 -11.39
N TRP A 40 -3.52 -1.38 -10.92
CA TRP A 40 -3.18 -0.61 -9.73
C TRP A 40 -3.23 -1.42 -8.44
N ILE A 41 -4.14 -2.39 -8.33
CA ILE A 41 -4.18 -3.36 -7.21
C ILE A 41 -2.82 -4.08 -7.10
N LYS A 42 -2.28 -4.59 -8.22
CA LYS A 42 -0.99 -5.28 -8.24
C LYS A 42 0.19 -4.34 -7.94
N ARG A 43 0.14 -3.11 -8.46
CA ARG A 43 1.19 -2.10 -8.21
C ARG A 43 1.24 -1.70 -6.74
N ASN A 44 0.08 -1.39 -6.16
CA ASN A 44 -0.05 -1.08 -4.73
C ASN A 44 0.40 -2.28 -3.88
N GLY A 45 -0.02 -3.49 -4.24
CA GLY A 45 0.43 -4.72 -3.58
C GLY A 45 1.94 -4.88 -3.57
N ALA A 46 2.62 -4.64 -4.69
CA ALA A 46 4.08 -4.68 -4.77
C ALA A 46 4.74 -3.62 -3.89
N THR A 47 4.20 -2.39 -3.90
CA THR A 47 4.71 -1.28 -3.08
C THR A 47 4.54 -1.56 -1.59
N GLU A 48 3.36 -2.03 -1.16
CA GLU A 48 3.08 -2.37 0.24
C GLU A 48 3.93 -3.55 0.71
N LEU A 49 4.14 -4.56 -0.13
CA LEU A 49 5.04 -5.67 0.17
C LEU A 49 6.47 -5.16 0.42
N ALA A 50 7.01 -4.36 -0.49
CA ALA A 50 8.36 -3.81 -0.36
C ALA A 50 8.51 -2.91 0.87
N LEU A 51 7.55 -2.02 1.11
CA LEU A 51 7.53 -1.13 2.28
C LEU A 51 7.39 -1.90 3.59
N GLY A 52 6.54 -2.93 3.63
CA GLY A 52 6.33 -3.79 4.78
C GLY A 52 7.60 -4.55 5.16
N VAL A 53 8.28 -5.15 4.18
CA VAL A 53 9.59 -5.80 4.37
C VAL A 53 10.63 -4.79 4.84
N ALA A 54 10.71 -3.63 4.18
CA ALA A 54 11.66 -2.57 4.55
C ALA A 54 11.44 -2.06 5.97
N LEU A 55 10.18 -1.97 6.42
CA LEU A 55 9.80 -1.56 7.76
C LEU A 55 10.07 -2.67 8.79
N ALA A 56 9.92 -3.94 8.43
CA ALA A 56 10.14 -5.06 9.34
C ALA A 56 11.63 -5.30 9.67
N VAL A 57 12.53 -5.03 8.72
CA VAL A 57 13.98 -5.22 8.83
C VAL A 57 14.67 -3.98 9.40
N ASP A 58 15.42 -4.13 10.49
CA ASP A 58 16.04 -3.00 11.22
C ASP A 58 16.96 -2.14 10.35
N LYS A 59 17.74 -2.77 9.46
CA LYS A 59 18.68 -2.09 8.56
C LYS A 59 18.00 -1.13 7.58
N THR A 60 16.74 -1.40 7.22
CA THR A 60 15.98 -0.62 6.22
C THR A 60 14.83 0.18 6.85
N ARG A 61 14.59 0.04 8.16
CA ARG A 61 13.42 0.58 8.86
C ARG A 61 13.20 2.08 8.67
N LYS A 62 14.27 2.87 8.69
CA LYS A 62 14.18 4.34 8.46
C LYS A 62 13.67 4.66 7.05
N ALA A 63 14.22 3.99 6.04
CA ALA A 63 13.75 4.14 4.66
C ALA A 63 12.31 3.62 4.51
N GLY A 64 11.96 2.50 5.16
CA GLY A 64 10.61 1.97 5.20
C GLY A 64 9.59 2.94 5.79
N LEU A 65 9.94 3.64 6.90
CA LEU A 65 9.08 4.66 7.51
C LEU A 65 8.84 5.84 6.55
N VAL A 66 9.91 6.40 5.99
CA VAL A 66 9.80 7.52 5.04
C VAL A 66 9.00 7.11 3.80
N GLY A 67 9.30 5.94 3.23
CA GLY A 67 8.59 5.42 2.06
C GLY A 67 7.11 5.18 2.34
N THR A 68 6.78 4.64 3.51
CA THR A 68 5.37 4.44 3.94
C THR A 68 4.66 5.78 4.10
N ALA A 69 5.29 6.78 4.72
CA ALA A 69 4.71 8.11 4.85
C ALA A 69 4.46 8.77 3.48
N VAL A 70 5.43 8.71 2.56
CA VAL A 70 5.28 9.26 1.20
C VAL A 70 4.20 8.54 0.41
N TYR A 71 4.19 7.20 0.44
CA TYR A 71 3.20 6.39 -0.28
C TYR A 71 1.78 6.64 0.23
N THR A 72 1.58 6.65 1.55
CA THR A 72 0.26 6.92 2.16
C THR A 72 -0.24 8.32 1.85
N ALA A 73 0.63 9.34 1.91
CA ALA A 73 0.28 10.70 1.53
C ALA A 73 -0.13 10.80 0.05
N TRP A 74 0.64 10.18 -0.85
CA TRP A 74 0.33 10.14 -2.29
C TRP A 74 -0.99 9.41 -2.58
N LEU A 75 -1.19 8.24 -1.98
CA LEU A 75 -2.40 7.45 -2.16
C LEU A 75 -3.65 8.19 -1.65
N GLY A 76 -3.54 8.80 -0.47
CA GLY A 76 -4.61 9.62 0.11
C GLY A 76 -4.95 10.85 -0.73
N ALA A 77 -3.94 11.57 -1.22
CA ALA A 77 -4.14 12.71 -2.12
C ALA A 77 -4.82 12.28 -3.42
N ARG A 78 -4.43 11.14 -3.98
CA ARG A 78 -5.03 10.58 -5.21
C ARG A 78 -6.48 10.14 -5.00
N ALA A 79 -6.80 9.49 -3.88
CA ALA A 79 -8.17 9.14 -3.51
C ALA A 79 -9.04 10.40 -3.34
N ALA A 80 -8.52 11.42 -2.66
CA ALA A 80 -9.22 12.69 -2.45
C ALA A 80 -9.46 13.45 -3.78
N ALA A 81 -8.50 13.42 -4.70
CA ALA A 81 -8.64 14.06 -6.01
C ALA A 81 -9.75 13.40 -6.84
N ASN A 82 -9.76 12.07 -6.96
CA ASN A 82 -10.77 11.35 -7.75
C ASN A 82 -12.17 11.43 -7.14
N ARG A 83 -12.29 11.51 -5.81
CA ARG A 83 -13.57 11.71 -5.12
C ARG A 83 -14.21 13.07 -5.44
N LYS A 84 -13.42 14.10 -5.71
CA LYS A 84 -13.94 15.45 -6.07
C LYS A 84 -14.40 15.54 -7.53
N SER A 85 -14.00 14.59 -8.36
CA SER A 85 -14.28 14.57 -9.81
C SER A 85 -15.38 13.57 -10.19
N SER A 86 -15.93 12.83 -9.23
CA SER A 86 -17.05 11.88 -9.39
C SER A 86 -18.32 12.48 -8.83
#